data_AF-A0A6A6LX97-F1
#
_entry.id   AF-A0A6A6LX97-F1
#
_cell.length_a   1.000
_cell.length_b   1.000
_cell.length_c   1.000
_cell.angle_alpha   90.00
_cell.angle_beta   90.00
_cell.angle_gamma   90.00
#
_symmetry.space_group_name_H-M   'P 1'
#
loop_
_entity.id
_entity.type
_entity.pdbx_description
1 polymer ?
#
loop_
_entity_poly.entity_id
_entity_poly.type
_entity_poly.pdbx_seq_one_letter_code
_entity_poly.pdbx_strand_id
1 'polypeptide(L)'
;MKALLKIGIRGVTVSDVRGFGAQGGSTERQGGSEFSEDKFVAKVKMEIVVSKDQVEAVIEKIIEEARTGELGDGKIFLVPVSDVIRVRTGERGDQAERMTGGRSDMTSA
;
A
#
# COMPACT_ATOMS: atom_id res chain seq x y z
N MET A 1 4.03 -9.01 -2.08
CA MET A 1 3.74 -9.87 -0.89
C MET A 1 4.96 -10.52 -0.26
N LYS A 2 5.79 -11.28 -1.00
CA LYS A 2 6.99 -11.95 -0.42
C LYS A 2 7.94 -11.00 0.32
N ALA A 3 8.19 -9.81 -0.22
CA ALA A 3 9.06 -8.82 0.40
C ALA A 3 8.53 -8.26 1.72
N LEU A 4 7.23 -7.95 1.80
CA LEU A 4 6.58 -7.51 3.04
C LEU A 4 6.62 -8.59 4.13
N LEU A 5 6.45 -9.86 3.75
CA LEU A 5 6.59 -10.98 4.69
C LEU A 5 8.00 -11.09 5.27
N LYS A 6 9.05 -10.83 4.45
CA LYS A 6 10.45 -10.87 4.92
C LYS A 6 10.74 -9.81 5.99
N ILE A 7 10.04 -8.68 5.97
CA ILE A 7 10.20 -7.62 6.97
C ILE A 7 9.21 -7.73 8.13
N GLY A 8 8.48 -8.86 8.21
CA GLY A 8 7.57 -9.18 9.32
C GLY A 8 6.13 -8.66 9.16
N ILE A 9 5.75 -8.11 8.00
CA ILE A 9 4.38 -7.65 7.74
C ILE A 9 3.54 -8.81 7.25
N ARG A 10 2.58 -9.22 8.07
CA ARG A 10 1.77 -10.44 7.86
C ARG A 10 0.27 -10.19 7.69
N GLY A 11 -0.20 -8.97 7.94
CA GLY A 11 -1.59 -8.56 7.72
C GLY A 11 -1.67 -7.61 6.52
N VAL A 12 -2.28 -8.06 5.42
CA VAL A 12 -2.49 -7.23 4.21
C VAL A 12 -3.82 -7.62 3.60
N THR A 13 -4.62 -6.62 3.23
CA THR A 13 -5.82 -6.80 2.40
C THR A 13 -5.55 -6.24 1.01
N VAL A 14 -6.04 -6.93 -0.02
CA VAL A 14 -5.83 -6.57 -1.42
C VAL A 14 -7.18 -6.54 -2.14
N SER A 15 -7.39 -5.55 -2.99
CA SER A 15 -8.56 -5.46 -3.86
C SER A 15 -8.18 -4.99 -5.26
N ASP A 16 -8.87 -5.54 -6.27
CA ASP A 16 -8.78 -5.06 -7.64
C ASP A 16 -9.58 -3.77 -7.78
N VAL A 17 -8.92 -2.72 -8.29
CA VAL A 17 -9.52 -1.40 -8.46
C VAL A 17 -9.24 -0.88 -9.86
N ARG A 18 -9.98 0.16 -10.23
CA ARG A 18 -9.72 0.94 -11.44
C ARG A 18 -9.35 2.34 -11.00
N GLY A 19 -8.20 2.80 -11.46
CA GLY A 19 -7.64 4.10 -11.10
C GLY A 19 -7.41 4.95 -12.34
N PHE A 20 -7.56 6.25 -12.14
CA PHE A 20 -7.16 7.24 -13.11
C PHE A 20 -6.25 8.26 -12.42
N GLY A 21 -5.25 8.75 -13.14
CA GLY A 21 -4.35 9.78 -12.67
C GLY A 21 -4.08 10.76 -13.79
N ALA A 22 -4.96 11.76 -13.95
CA ALA A 22 -4.66 12.91 -14.78
C ALA A 22 -3.43 13.62 -14.22
N GLN A 23 -2.30 13.49 -14.88
CA GLN A 23 -1.24 14.49 -14.77
C GLN A 23 -1.59 15.59 -15.75
N GLY A 24 -2.12 16.69 -15.22
CA GLY A 24 -2.34 17.89 -16.02
C GLY A 24 -1.03 18.34 -16.65
N GLY A 25 -0.96 18.34 -17.98
CA GLY A 25 0.12 18.97 -18.73
C GLY A 25 1.17 18.02 -19.33
N SER A 26 0.74 17.18 -20.27
CA SER A 26 1.41 17.10 -21.57
C SER A 26 0.33 17.02 -22.65
N THR A 27 -0.22 18.16 -23.05
CA THR A 27 -0.62 18.33 -24.45
C THR A 27 0.65 18.32 -25.30
N GLU A 28 1.34 17.18 -25.39
CA GLU A 28 2.18 16.92 -26.56
C GLU A 28 1.23 16.48 -27.67
N ARG A 29 0.81 17.49 -28.43
CA ARG A 29 0.26 17.32 -29.76
C ARG A 29 1.28 16.54 -30.60
N GLN A 30 1.03 15.25 -30.81
CA GLN A 30 1.55 14.53 -31.97
C GLN A 30 0.45 13.61 -32.52
N GLY A 31 -0.17 14.06 -33.62
CA GLY A 31 -0.82 13.16 -34.57
C GLY A 31 -2.08 12.42 -34.13
N GLY A 32 -3.19 13.14 -33.92
CA GLY A 32 -4.49 12.66 -34.40
C GLY A 32 -5.15 11.49 -33.67
N SER A 33 -4.95 11.30 -32.37
CA SER A 33 -5.93 10.59 -31.55
C SER A 33 -6.02 11.23 -30.18
N GLU A 34 -7.19 11.76 -29.84
CA GLU A 34 -7.51 12.17 -28.48
C GLU A 34 -7.38 10.93 -27.59
N PHE A 35 -6.36 10.89 -26.73
CA PHE A 35 -6.38 9.94 -25.63
C PHE A 35 -7.57 10.33 -24.76
N SER A 36 -8.66 9.58 -24.90
CA SER A 36 -9.89 9.75 -24.13
C SER A 36 -9.52 9.88 -22.65
N GLU A 37 -9.75 11.07 -22.10
CA GLU A 37 -9.43 11.44 -20.71
C GLU A 37 -10.18 10.57 -19.67
N ASP A 38 -11.03 9.63 -20.13
CA ASP A 38 -11.91 8.77 -19.35
C ASP A 38 -11.44 7.30 -19.20
N LYS A 39 -10.25 6.93 -19.71
CA LYS A 39 -9.82 5.51 -19.66
C LYS A 39 -9.21 5.15 -18.30
N PHE A 40 -10.03 4.53 -17.45
CA PHE A 40 -9.55 3.90 -16.23
C PHE A 40 -8.60 2.73 -16.51
N VAL A 41 -7.51 2.66 -15.75
CA VAL A 41 -6.53 1.57 -15.82
C VAL A 41 -6.72 0.65 -14.61
N ALA A 42 -6.65 -0.66 -14.83
CA ALA A 42 -6.70 -1.64 -13.75
C ALA A 42 -5.47 -1.48 -12.84
N LYS A 43 -5.72 -1.44 -11.53
CA LYS A 43 -4.69 -1.33 -10.49
C LYS A 43 -5.05 -2.24 -9.32
N VAL A 44 -4.07 -2.52 -8.48
CA VAL A 44 -4.26 -3.24 -7.22
C VAL A 44 -4.19 -2.24 -6.07
N LYS A 45 -5.20 -2.23 -5.19
CA LYS A 45 -5.18 -1.47 -3.94
C LYS A 45 -4.74 -2.39 -2.81
N MET A 46 -3.72 -1.97 -2.07
CA MET A 46 -3.25 -2.65 -0.87
C MET A 46 -3.61 -1.82 0.37
N GLU A 47 -4.16 -2.49 1.37
CA GLU A 47 -4.50 -1.91 2.67
C GLU A 47 -3.72 -2.66 3.75
N ILE A 48 -2.88 -1.92 4.48
CA ILE A 48 -1.96 -2.44 5.49
C ILE A 48 -2.09 -1.53 6.70
N VAL A 49 -2.55 -2.09 7.82
CA VAL A 49 -2.61 -1.40 9.11
C VAL A 49 -1.43 -1.88 9.93
N VAL A 50 -0.62 -0.94 10.40
CA VAL A 50 0.59 -1.20 11.20
C VAL A 50 0.73 -0.19 12.33
N SER A 51 1.50 -0.54 13.35
CA SER A 51 1.92 0.41 14.38
C SER A 51 2.80 1.54 13.82
N LYS A 52 2.80 2.70 14.49
CA LYS A 52 3.44 3.93 14.00
C LYS A 52 4.94 3.77 13.71
N ASP A 53 5.64 2.98 14.51
CA ASP A 53 7.07 2.67 14.39
C ASP A 53 7.42 1.82 13.16
N GLN A 54 6.44 1.15 12.55
CA GLN A 54 6.65 0.30 11.37
C GLN A 54 6.37 1.02 10.05
N VAL A 55 5.70 2.18 10.08
CA VAL A 55 5.18 2.87 8.89
C VAL A 55 6.26 3.11 7.83
N GLU A 56 7.39 3.73 8.20
CA GLU A 56 8.46 4.07 7.25
C GLU A 56 9.05 2.82 6.59
N ALA A 57 9.28 1.76 7.35
CA ALA A 57 9.82 0.51 6.81
C ALA A 57 8.86 -0.16 5.81
N VAL A 58 7.54 -0.01 6.00
CA VAL A 58 6.54 -0.50 5.03
C VAL A 58 6.55 0.35 3.77
N ILE A 59 6.60 1.67 3.90
CA ILE A 59 6.66 2.60 2.75
C ILE A 59 7.89 2.31 1.90
N GLU A 60 9.08 2.28 2.51
CA GLU A 60 10.34 2.02 1.84
C GLU A 60 10.30 0.69 1.08
N LYS A 61 9.80 -0.37 1.73
CA LYS A 61 9.73 -1.70 1.11
C LYS A 61 8.72 -1.77 -0.03
N ILE A 62 7.60 -1.04 0.04
CA ILE A 62 6.66 -0.95 -1.09
C ILE A 62 7.31 -0.22 -2.25
N ILE A 63 7.99 0.91 -1.99
CA ILE A 63 8.65 1.69 -3.05
C ILE A 63 9.74 0.86 -3.72
N GLU A 64 10.61 0.19 -2.95
CA GLU A 64 11.68 -0.65 -3.49
C GLU A 64 11.17 -1.73 -4.45
N GLU A 65 10.01 -2.33 -4.15
CA GLU A 65 9.49 -3.47 -4.89
C GLU A 65 8.51 -3.09 -6.01
N ALA A 66 7.80 -1.97 -5.88
CA ALA A 66 6.76 -1.56 -6.82
C ALA A 66 7.21 -0.50 -7.82
N ARG A 67 8.33 0.20 -7.56
CA ARG A 67 8.82 1.28 -8.43
C ARG A 67 9.47 0.72 -9.68
N THR A 68 8.94 1.09 -10.84
CA THR A 68 9.57 0.86 -12.14
C THR A 68 10.30 2.10 -12.65
N GLY A 69 9.94 3.28 -12.14
CA GLY A 69 10.41 4.57 -12.64
C GLY A 69 9.47 5.19 -13.67
N GLU A 70 8.45 4.46 -14.11
CA GLU A 70 7.49 4.89 -15.12
C GLU A 70 6.25 5.55 -14.51
N LEU A 71 5.54 6.31 -15.35
CA LEU A 71 4.26 6.87 -14.98
C LEU A 71 3.25 5.76 -14.70
N GLY A 72 2.61 5.84 -13.54
CA GLY A 72 1.58 4.89 -13.13
C GLY A 72 1.97 3.95 -11.99
N ASP A 73 3.23 3.98 -11.53
CA ASP A 73 3.78 3.22 -10.38
C ASP A 73 2.87 3.26 -9.13
N GLY A 74 2.11 4.35 -8.96
CA GLY A 74 1.02 4.43 -8.00
C GLY A 74 1.19 5.57 -7.01
N LYS A 75 0.42 5.51 -5.93
CA LYS A 75 0.50 6.44 -4.80
C LYS A 75 0.29 5.65 -3.51
N ILE A 76 1.00 6.05 -2.46
CA ILE A 76 0.79 5.55 -1.10
C ILE A 76 0.09 6.65 -0.32
N PHE A 77 -0.97 6.29 0.40
CA PHE A 77 -1.71 7.20 1.27
C PHE A 77 -1.55 6.72 2.71
N LEU A 78 -1.27 7.66 3.62
CA LEU A 78 -1.28 7.41 5.05
C LEU A 78 -2.60 7.88 5.63
N VAL A 79 -3.32 6.97 6.28
CA VAL A 79 -4.61 7.25 6.91
C VAL A 79 -4.50 6.86 8.39
N PRO A 80 -4.78 7.76 9.34
CA PRO A 80 -4.75 7.42 10.75
C PRO A 80 -5.85 6.42 11.09
N VAL A 81 -5.48 5.37 11.83
CA VAL A 81 -6.40 4.36 12.36
C VAL A 81 -6.51 4.55 13.87
N SER A 82 -7.73 4.70 14.38
CA SER A 82 -7.96 5.00 15.80
C SER A 82 -7.92 3.76 16.70
N ASP A 83 -8.34 2.60 16.20
CA ASP A 83 -8.34 1.34 16.95
C ASP A 83 -8.28 0.15 16.00
N VAL A 84 -7.76 -0.98 16.47
CA VAL A 84 -7.72 -2.26 15.77
C VAL A 84 -8.34 -3.30 16.69
N ILE A 85 -9.29 -4.10 16.19
CA ILE A 85 -9.99 -5.10 17.00
C ILE A 85 -9.85 -6.47 16.34
N ARG A 86 -9.30 -7.44 17.06
CA ARG A 86 -9.22 -8.84 16.58
C ARG A 86 -10.52 -9.55 16.92
N VAL A 87 -11.38 -9.77 15.92
CA VAL A 87 -12.72 -10.37 16.10
C VAL A 87 -12.70 -11.67 16.90
N ARG A 88 -11.72 -12.55 16.65
CA ARG A 88 -11.63 -13.87 17.31
C ARG A 88 -11.42 -13.79 18.84
N THR A 89 -10.66 -12.80 19.31
CA THR A 89 -10.21 -12.72 20.71
C THR A 89 -10.79 -11.52 21.46
N GLY A 90 -11.29 -10.51 20.73
CA GLY A 90 -11.71 -9.24 21.31
C GLY A 90 -10.56 -8.32 21.73
N GLU A 91 -9.30 -8.70 21.47
CA GLU A 91 -8.13 -7.85 21.71
C GLU A 91 -8.28 -6.54 20.94
N ARG A 92 -7.72 -5.46 21.50
CA ARG A 92 -7.76 -4.10 20.95
C ARG A 92 -6.38 -3.48 20.79
N GLY A 93 -6.30 -2.39 20.03
CA GLY A 93 -5.08 -1.62 19.79
C GLY A 93 -3.90 -2.48 19.33
N ASP A 94 -2.73 -2.24 19.92
CA ASP A 94 -1.47 -2.91 19.56
C ASP A 94 -1.52 -4.43 19.73
N GLN A 95 -2.28 -4.94 20.70
CA GLN A 95 -2.43 -6.40 20.89
C GLN A 95 -3.18 -7.06 19.73
N ALA A 96 -4.18 -6.35 19.20
CA ALA A 96 -4.95 -6.80 18.05
C ALA A 96 -4.15 -6.71 16.74
N GLU A 97 -3.38 -5.63 16.59
CA GLU A 97 -2.51 -5.40 15.43
C GLU A 97 -1.36 -6.40 15.37
N ARG A 98 -0.73 -6.69 16.52
CA ARG A 98 0.44 -7.56 16.59
C ARG A 98 0.16 -8.95 16.00
N MET A 99 1.08 -9.42 15.18
CA MET A 99 1.03 -10.75 14.59
C MET A 99 2.20 -11.58 15.10
N THR A 100 1.94 -12.84 15.48
CA THR A 100 3.00 -13.76 15.92
C THR A 100 4.02 -14.00 14.81
N GLY A 101 5.31 -13.86 15.13
CA GLY A 101 6.41 -13.87 14.17
C GLY A 101 6.45 -12.62 13.28
N GLY A 102 5.73 -11.57 13.68
CA GLY A 102 5.67 -10.30 12.98
C GLY A 102 6.90 -9.43 13.25
N ARG A 103 6.90 -8.23 12.66
CA ARG A 103 8.03 -7.30 12.72
C ARG A 103 8.45 -6.93 14.15
N SER A 104 7.50 -6.77 15.07
CA SER A 104 7.76 -6.52 16.50
C SER A 104 8.57 -7.63 17.17
N ASP A 105 8.35 -8.89 16.75
CA ASP A 105 9.04 -10.05 17.31
C ASP A 105 10.46 -10.16 16.72
N MET A 106 10.65 -9.73 15.47
CA MET A 106 11.94 -9.78 14.76
C MET A 106 12.92 -8.68 15.18
N THR A 107 12.43 -7.59 15.75
CA THR A 107 13.26 -6.45 16.22
C THR A 107 13.58 -6.54 17.71
N SER A 108 12.94 -7.47 18.42
CA SER A 108 13.16 -7.73 19.85
C SER A 108 14.17 -8.88 20.11
N ALA A 109 14.83 -9.37 19.06
CA ALA A 109 15.84 -10.43 19.08
C ALA A 109 17.19 -9.87 18.58
#